data_AF-A0A6A6EWC0-F1
#
_entry.id   AF-A0A6A6EWC0-F1
#
_cell.length_a   1.000
_cell.length_b   1.000
_cell.length_c   1.000
_cell.angle_alpha   90.00
_cell.angle_beta   90.00
_cell.angle_gamma   90.00
#
_symmetry.space_group_name_H-M   'P 1'
#
loop_
_entity.id
_entity.type
_entity.pdbx_description
1 polymer ?
#
loop_
_entity_poly.entity_id
_entity_poly.type
_entity_poly.pdbx_seq_one_letter_code
_entity_poly.pdbx_strand_id
1 'polypeptide(L)'
;MSTDQPFHQESIRQPNWKPPFFNALYILSLVTLHILCIVGIQLLIKKYDSDQLEISLVQQNATVTNPRSIFIFDENNTGAFLAWQYLPVAIATFLGILWESLDVNVRRLEPFHQLSRSEGGNTRNAMCLDYISMFSLIVPFSAMRKRHYVVAASSFIYILAASVIPTLTGGMWSIEWASLSYSSEKTEGPKFATMSVNTGVVIATQVVHGLIATLGTILSWALLVRRTGLYCNPKGIGGIAALISEADHCGSNTLRLFRQLPSFAHSKVLAGSLQGITFQLRHLPVVRANGATYTTYQLAANTHPVHTLPLRREDRAYYQDRRDAMGRWLFKRAVWIAECFLWLGQAAIAGVIYHAAKLVGPDSLVDRTKPTIAKMVYTLCITIGGMMWQSIQRDVQLFEPWRQMSRGQGRSIYAALVQSDVVSLGLLASAVVSMARLSLIALWATFSVVMVKVATVFMPPLFELIYAAGIDKNSPFPRHEFGVVKGSKAQALGATAVGMHLIIFCNLLFLLGSGRTRPFLPRQPTTIASQILYLCHSEKLLADFAGTSMVSNEELVRKLRYVDRTCLFGWFWWQRGQAWYVGVEEYGQGDTWAPFDFGNGIYGYQPCT
;
A
#
# COMPACT_ATOMS: atom_id res chain seq x y z
N MET A 1 -26.54 -20.94 53.39
CA MET A 1 -26.12 -22.06 52.52
C MET A 1 -26.99 -21.99 51.27
N SER A 2 -26.57 -21.19 50.29
CA SER A 2 -27.25 -21.07 48.99
C SER A 2 -26.17 -21.30 47.94
N THR A 3 -26.32 -22.41 47.25
CA THR A 3 -25.42 -22.99 46.26
C THR A 3 -25.12 -22.02 45.13
N ASP A 4 -23.87 -21.57 45.06
CA ASP A 4 -23.24 -21.09 43.83
C ASP A 4 -23.27 -22.24 42.81
N GLN A 5 -24.16 -22.16 41.83
CA GLN A 5 -24.01 -22.94 40.61
C GLN A 5 -22.94 -22.26 39.74
N PRO A 6 -21.87 -22.96 39.35
CA PRO A 6 -20.93 -22.42 38.38
C PRO A 6 -21.68 -22.29 37.05
N PHE A 7 -21.89 -21.05 36.59
CA PHE A 7 -22.28 -20.80 35.20
C PHE A 7 -21.31 -21.59 34.32
N HIS A 8 -21.84 -22.57 33.59
CA HIS A 8 -21.09 -23.30 32.58
C HIS A 8 -20.50 -22.29 31.60
N GLN A 9 -19.21 -22.02 31.77
CA GLN A 9 -18.39 -21.27 30.85
C GLN A 9 -18.14 -22.19 29.65
N GLU A 10 -19.15 -22.38 28.79
CA GLU A 10 -18.90 -22.84 27.43
C GLU A 10 -17.77 -21.96 26.90
N SER A 11 -16.63 -22.55 26.58
CA SER A 11 -15.47 -21.82 26.11
C SER A 11 -15.86 -21.14 24.79
N ILE A 12 -16.33 -19.89 24.85
CA ILE A 12 -16.78 -19.15 23.67
C ILE A 12 -15.58 -19.07 22.74
N ARG A 13 -15.60 -19.87 21.66
CA ARG A 13 -14.48 -20.00 20.74
C ARG A 13 -14.15 -18.62 20.19
N GLN A 14 -12.87 -18.24 20.26
CA GLN A 14 -12.39 -16.98 19.68
C GLN A 14 -12.84 -16.88 18.21
N PRO A 15 -13.50 -15.77 17.81
CA PRO A 15 -14.01 -15.61 16.47
C PRO A 15 -12.86 -15.52 15.46
N ASN A 16 -13.11 -15.98 14.24
CA ASN A 16 -12.06 -16.22 13.24
C ASN A 16 -12.47 -15.83 11.82
N TRP A 17 -13.06 -14.65 11.66
CA TRP A 17 -13.31 -14.09 10.34
C TRP A 17 -11.98 -13.78 9.64
N LYS A 18 -11.81 -14.25 8.40
CA LYS A 18 -10.62 -13.98 7.59
C LYS A 18 -11.00 -13.28 6.28
N PRO A 19 -10.20 -12.32 5.81
CA PRO A 19 -10.42 -11.71 4.50
C PRO A 19 -10.21 -12.73 3.38
N PRO A 20 -10.79 -12.53 2.19
CA PRO A 20 -10.67 -13.46 1.06
C PRO A 20 -9.21 -13.70 0.66
N PHE A 21 -8.34 -12.69 0.81
CA PHE A 21 -6.90 -12.81 0.52
C PHE A 21 -6.15 -13.77 1.47
N PHE A 22 -6.71 -14.09 2.64
CA PHE A 22 -6.11 -15.08 3.57
C PHE A 22 -6.52 -16.52 3.23
N ASN A 23 -7.35 -16.71 2.20
CA ASN A 23 -7.69 -18.04 1.74
C ASN A 23 -6.41 -18.76 1.26
N ALA A 24 -6.17 -19.97 1.75
CA ALA A 24 -5.01 -20.77 1.37
C ALA A 24 -4.94 -21.01 -0.14
N LEU A 25 -6.10 -21.12 -0.83
CA LEU A 25 -6.14 -21.26 -2.29
C LEU A 25 -5.61 -20.03 -3.01
N TYR A 26 -5.85 -18.83 -2.46
CA TYR A 26 -5.32 -17.59 -3.02
C TYR A 26 -3.79 -17.54 -2.88
N ILE A 27 -3.26 -17.86 -1.70
CA ILE A 27 -1.82 -17.81 -1.46
C ILE A 27 -1.11 -18.95 -2.24
N LEU A 28 -1.71 -20.14 -2.29
CA LEU A 28 -1.19 -21.27 -3.04
C LEU A 28 -1.17 -20.97 -4.54
N SER A 29 -2.17 -20.28 -5.09
CA SER A 29 -2.14 -19.89 -6.50
C SER A 29 -1.00 -18.90 -6.78
N LEU A 30 -0.70 -17.95 -5.88
CA LEU A 30 0.47 -17.09 -6.00
C LEU A 30 1.79 -17.87 -5.95
N VAL A 31 1.92 -18.82 -5.02
CA VAL A 31 3.09 -19.72 -4.93
C VAL A 31 3.25 -20.52 -6.22
N THR A 32 2.18 -21.10 -6.73
CA THR A 32 2.17 -21.84 -8.01
C THR A 32 2.59 -20.95 -9.17
N LEU A 33 2.10 -19.70 -9.24
CA LEU A 33 2.54 -18.75 -10.26
C LEU A 33 4.06 -18.47 -10.19
N HIS A 34 4.65 -18.35 -9.00
CA HIS A 34 6.10 -18.22 -8.87
C HIS A 34 6.85 -19.48 -9.34
N ILE A 35 6.35 -20.68 -9.04
CA ILE A 35 6.92 -21.94 -9.53
C ILE A 35 6.80 -22.03 -11.06
N LEU A 36 5.66 -21.67 -11.63
CA LEU A 36 5.45 -21.63 -13.08
C LEU A 36 6.40 -20.63 -13.76
N CYS A 37 6.69 -19.49 -13.14
CA CYS A 37 7.72 -18.57 -13.64
C CYS A 37 9.11 -19.23 -13.63
N ILE A 38 9.49 -19.97 -12.59
CA ILE A 38 10.76 -20.71 -12.55
C ILE A 38 10.82 -21.73 -13.70
N VAL A 39 9.78 -22.55 -13.85
CA VAL A 39 9.68 -23.55 -14.93
C VAL A 39 9.74 -22.88 -16.30
N GLY A 40 9.01 -21.79 -16.49
CA GLY A 40 9.03 -21.00 -17.73
C GLY A 40 10.43 -20.48 -18.06
N ILE A 41 11.13 -19.90 -17.07
CA ILE A 41 12.51 -19.43 -17.24
C ILE A 41 13.43 -20.61 -17.60
N GLN A 42 13.32 -21.77 -16.95
CA GLN A 42 14.15 -22.94 -17.26
C GLN A 42 13.91 -23.49 -18.68
N LEU A 43 12.66 -23.53 -19.12
CA LEU A 43 12.32 -23.94 -20.49
C LEU A 43 12.90 -22.97 -21.52
N LEU A 44 12.86 -21.67 -21.24
CA LEU A 44 13.47 -20.64 -22.09
C LEU A 44 14.99 -20.78 -22.16
N ILE A 45 15.68 -21.01 -21.04
CA ILE A 45 17.14 -21.25 -21.04
C ILE A 45 17.47 -22.50 -21.86
N LYS A 46 16.75 -23.61 -21.66
CA LYS A 46 16.99 -24.85 -22.42
C LYS A 46 16.81 -24.62 -23.93
N LYS A 47 15.80 -23.84 -24.32
CA LYS A 47 15.57 -23.48 -25.72
C LYS A 47 16.66 -22.55 -26.24
N TYR A 48 17.14 -21.61 -25.42
CA TYR A 48 18.24 -20.71 -25.76
C TYR A 48 19.53 -21.48 -26.04
N ASP A 49 19.90 -22.41 -25.16
CA ASP A 49 21.09 -23.27 -25.34
C ASP A 49 21.00 -24.11 -26.62
N SER A 50 19.81 -24.60 -26.97
CA SER A 50 19.57 -25.33 -28.22
C SER A 50 19.72 -24.45 -29.47
N ASP A 51 19.38 -23.17 -29.37
CA ASP A 51 19.39 -22.22 -30.49
C ASP A 51 20.70 -21.42 -30.56
N GLN A 52 21.62 -21.63 -29.61
CA GLN A 52 22.82 -20.80 -29.44
C GLN A 52 23.73 -20.77 -30.66
N LEU A 53 23.80 -21.89 -31.40
CA LEU A 53 24.55 -21.93 -32.66
C LEU A 53 23.96 -20.97 -33.70
N GLU A 54 22.65 -21.00 -33.92
CA GLU A 54 21.97 -20.09 -34.86
C GLU A 54 22.13 -18.63 -34.43
N ILE A 55 21.99 -18.36 -33.13
CA ILE A 55 22.17 -17.01 -32.55
C ILE A 55 23.59 -16.50 -32.82
N SER A 56 24.61 -17.33 -32.55
CA SER A 56 26.01 -16.96 -32.77
C SER A 56 26.35 -16.69 -34.24
N LEU A 57 25.74 -17.44 -35.17
CA LEU A 57 25.93 -17.24 -36.61
C LEU A 57 25.33 -15.90 -37.07
N VAL A 58 24.13 -15.56 -36.58
CA VAL A 58 23.49 -14.27 -36.88
C VAL A 58 24.31 -13.11 -36.29
N GLN A 59 24.80 -13.25 -35.05
CA GLN A 59 25.69 -12.26 -34.42
C GLN A 59 27.02 -12.07 -35.16
N GLN A 60 27.51 -13.10 -35.86
CA GLN A 60 28.70 -13.04 -36.72
C GLN A 60 28.42 -12.54 -38.14
N ASN A 61 27.21 -12.01 -38.40
CA ASN A 61 26.76 -11.54 -39.71
C ASN A 61 26.80 -12.64 -40.81
N ALA A 62 26.67 -13.91 -40.43
CA ALA A 62 26.63 -15.04 -41.37
C ALA A 62 25.19 -15.37 -41.81
N THR A 63 24.99 -15.65 -43.09
CA THR A 63 23.65 -15.80 -43.70
C THR A 63 22.87 -16.98 -43.13
N VAL A 64 21.87 -16.68 -42.29
CA VAL A 64 20.78 -17.62 -41.98
C VAL A 64 19.53 -17.10 -42.70
N THR A 65 19.11 -17.76 -43.77
CA THR A 65 18.00 -17.31 -44.62
C THR A 65 16.62 -17.47 -43.96
N ASN A 66 16.50 -18.32 -42.94
CA ASN A 66 15.30 -18.45 -42.12
C ASN A 66 15.63 -19.07 -40.74
N PRO A 67 15.94 -18.25 -39.71
CA PRO A 67 16.23 -18.77 -38.38
C PRO A 67 14.99 -19.43 -37.77
N ARG A 68 15.13 -20.63 -37.21
CA ARG A 68 14.01 -21.36 -36.56
C ARG A 68 13.90 -21.03 -35.07
N SER A 69 14.79 -20.18 -34.55
CA SER A 69 14.81 -19.74 -33.17
C SER A 69 13.72 -18.73 -32.84
N ILE A 70 13.13 -18.86 -31.65
CA ILE A 70 12.19 -17.87 -31.08
C ILE A 70 12.90 -16.61 -30.53
N PHE A 71 14.22 -16.66 -30.43
CA PHE A 71 15.09 -15.58 -29.94
C PHE A 71 15.65 -14.71 -31.07
N ILE A 72 15.32 -15.04 -32.32
CA ILE A 72 15.75 -14.30 -33.50
C ILE A 72 14.50 -13.79 -34.21
N PHE A 73 14.44 -12.49 -34.48
CA PHE A 73 13.30 -11.90 -35.19
C PHE A 73 13.76 -10.78 -36.12
N ASP A 74 13.04 -10.63 -37.23
CA ASP A 74 13.25 -9.56 -38.21
C ASP A 74 13.01 -8.18 -37.58
N GLU A 75 13.76 -7.17 -38.03
CA GLU A 75 13.54 -5.76 -37.66
C GLU A 75 12.10 -5.27 -37.91
N ASN A 76 11.35 -5.89 -38.81
CA ASN A 76 9.97 -5.53 -39.09
C ASN A 76 8.95 -6.17 -38.13
N ASN A 77 9.37 -7.16 -37.32
CA ASN A 77 8.49 -7.84 -36.38
C ASN A 77 8.39 -7.09 -35.04
N THR A 78 7.66 -5.98 -35.05
CA THR A 78 7.39 -5.18 -33.86
C THR A 78 6.64 -5.97 -32.77
N GLY A 79 5.79 -6.93 -33.13
CA GLY A 79 5.07 -7.77 -32.17
C GLY A 79 6.02 -8.61 -31.31
N ALA A 80 6.99 -9.28 -31.92
CA ALA A 80 8.00 -10.07 -31.20
C ALA A 80 8.88 -9.18 -30.30
N PHE A 81 9.31 -8.01 -30.80
CA PHE A 81 10.05 -7.03 -30.02
C PHE A 81 9.28 -6.59 -28.76
N LEU A 82 8.02 -6.19 -28.91
CA LEU A 82 7.19 -5.73 -27.80
C LEU A 82 6.93 -6.86 -26.79
N ALA A 83 6.65 -8.08 -27.27
CA ALA A 83 6.41 -9.23 -26.40
C ALA A 83 7.63 -9.54 -25.53
N TRP A 84 8.81 -9.67 -26.14
CA TRP A 84 10.04 -9.99 -25.40
C TRP A 84 10.47 -8.87 -24.44
N GLN A 85 10.29 -7.61 -24.85
CA GLN A 85 10.78 -6.47 -24.06
C GLN A 85 9.88 -6.14 -22.86
N TYR A 86 8.55 -6.25 -22.99
CA TYR A 86 7.60 -5.76 -21.98
C TYR A 86 6.85 -6.86 -21.23
N LEU A 87 6.53 -7.99 -21.86
CA LEU A 87 5.67 -9.02 -21.27
C LEU A 87 6.25 -9.63 -19.97
N PRO A 88 7.55 -9.99 -19.89
CA PRO A 88 8.11 -10.57 -18.66
C PRO A 88 7.99 -9.61 -17.47
N VAL A 89 8.34 -8.33 -17.67
CA VAL A 89 8.28 -7.30 -16.62
C VAL A 89 6.83 -6.98 -16.26
N ALA A 90 5.90 -7.03 -17.21
CA ALA A 90 4.47 -6.88 -16.95
C ALA A 90 3.93 -8.01 -16.05
N ILE A 91 4.28 -9.27 -16.33
CA ILE A 91 3.92 -10.42 -15.50
C ILE A 91 4.49 -10.26 -14.09
N ALA A 92 5.78 -9.92 -13.98
CA ALA A 92 6.45 -9.67 -12.71
C ALA A 92 5.76 -8.56 -11.89
N THR A 93 5.42 -7.45 -12.54
CA THR A 93 4.74 -6.31 -11.91
C THR A 93 3.33 -6.70 -11.44
N PHE A 94 2.61 -7.50 -12.22
CA PHE A 94 1.28 -7.99 -11.88
C PHE A 94 1.30 -8.89 -10.64
N LEU A 95 2.28 -9.81 -10.54
CA LEU A 95 2.47 -10.63 -9.33
C LEU A 95 2.66 -9.76 -8.08
N GLY A 96 3.43 -8.67 -8.19
CA GLY A 96 3.60 -7.69 -7.11
C GLY A 96 2.28 -7.05 -6.63
N ILE A 97 1.35 -6.75 -7.55
CA ILE A 97 0.02 -6.19 -7.21
C ILE A 97 -0.83 -7.21 -6.43
N LEU A 98 -0.72 -8.49 -6.76
CA LEU A 98 -1.44 -9.55 -6.05
C LEU A 98 -0.90 -9.68 -4.61
N TRP A 99 0.42 -9.78 -4.44
CA TRP A 99 1.04 -9.82 -3.10
C TRP A 99 0.74 -8.58 -2.25
N GLU A 100 0.61 -7.40 -2.86
CA GLU A 100 0.22 -6.17 -2.16
C GLU A 100 -1.12 -6.32 -1.42
N SER A 101 -2.10 -6.96 -2.07
CA SER A 101 -3.45 -7.12 -1.53
C SER A 101 -3.45 -7.98 -0.27
N LEU A 102 -2.61 -9.01 -0.23
CA LEU A 102 -2.38 -9.81 0.97
C LEU A 102 -1.69 -9.01 2.07
N ASP A 103 -0.57 -8.36 1.75
CA ASP A 103 0.28 -7.68 2.74
C ASP A 103 -0.45 -6.52 3.45
N VAL A 104 -1.21 -5.71 2.72
CA VAL A 104 -2.01 -4.63 3.32
C VAL A 104 -3.04 -5.19 4.32
N ASN A 105 -3.68 -6.32 4.02
CA ASN A 105 -4.64 -6.95 4.92
C ASN A 105 -3.96 -7.57 6.16
N VAL A 106 -2.77 -8.16 6.01
CA VAL A 106 -1.96 -8.66 7.13
C VAL A 106 -1.57 -7.51 8.08
N ARG A 107 -1.04 -6.41 7.55
CA ARG A 107 -0.66 -5.22 8.34
C ARG A 107 -1.84 -4.62 9.09
N ARG A 108 -3.00 -4.54 8.45
CA ARG A 108 -4.22 -3.94 9.01
C ARG A 108 -4.85 -4.78 10.12
N LEU A 109 -4.82 -6.12 9.99
CA LEU A 109 -5.44 -7.02 10.96
C LEU A 109 -4.55 -7.35 12.16
N GLU A 110 -3.25 -7.02 12.09
CA GLU A 110 -2.30 -7.26 13.18
C GLU A 110 -2.77 -6.75 14.55
N PRO A 111 -3.25 -5.50 14.71
CA PRO A 111 -3.69 -5.00 16.00
C PRO A 111 -4.81 -5.85 16.61
N PHE A 112 -5.78 -6.27 15.79
CA PHE A 112 -6.93 -7.07 16.25
C PHE A 112 -6.53 -8.47 16.66
N HIS A 113 -5.58 -9.08 15.94
CA HIS A 113 -4.99 -10.33 16.39
C HIS A 113 -4.37 -10.17 17.78
N GLN A 114 -3.55 -9.13 18.01
CA GLN A 114 -2.94 -8.92 19.33
C GLN A 114 -3.99 -8.69 20.42
N LEU A 115 -5.07 -7.96 20.12
CA LEU A 115 -6.19 -7.74 21.06
C LEU A 115 -7.00 -9.01 21.36
N SER A 116 -6.99 -10.01 20.49
CA SER A 116 -7.75 -11.25 20.69
C SER A 116 -7.00 -12.35 21.43
N ARG A 117 -5.69 -12.16 21.66
CA ARG A 117 -4.90 -13.09 22.47
C ARG A 117 -5.41 -13.14 23.91
N SER A 118 -5.18 -14.25 24.59
CA SER A 118 -5.54 -14.44 26.01
C SER A 118 -4.91 -13.39 26.92
N GLU A 119 -3.66 -13.02 26.65
CA GLU A 119 -2.89 -11.98 27.38
C GLU A 119 -3.36 -10.55 27.07
N GLY A 120 -4.17 -10.37 26.01
CA GLY A 120 -4.51 -9.06 25.46
C GLY A 120 -3.35 -8.38 24.74
N GLY A 121 -3.66 -7.27 24.06
CA GLY A 121 -2.70 -6.42 23.37
C GLY A 121 -2.32 -5.21 24.21
N ASN A 122 -1.01 -4.94 24.34
CA ASN A 122 -0.55 -3.71 24.98
C ASN A 122 -0.71 -2.48 24.05
N THR A 123 -0.46 -1.29 24.60
CA THR A 123 -0.59 -0.02 23.87
C THR A 123 0.30 0.06 22.62
N ARG A 124 1.58 -0.34 22.67
CA ARG A 124 2.53 -0.17 21.54
C ARG A 124 2.42 -1.26 20.45
N ASN A 125 1.90 -2.42 20.82
CA ASN A 125 1.79 -3.61 19.96
C ASN A 125 0.38 -3.80 19.41
N ALA A 126 -0.64 -3.15 19.98
CA ALA A 126 -2.00 -3.20 19.48
C ALA A 126 -2.61 -1.80 19.28
N MET A 127 -2.93 -1.10 20.37
CA MET A 127 -3.78 0.10 20.32
C MET A 127 -3.20 1.26 19.50
N CYS A 128 -1.89 1.51 19.64
CA CYS A 128 -1.13 2.53 18.92
C CYS A 128 -0.25 1.95 17.80
N LEU A 129 -0.55 0.72 17.32
CA LEU A 129 0.19 0.11 16.24
C LEU A 129 -0.20 0.73 14.89
N ASP A 130 0.79 1.15 14.10
CA ASP A 130 0.58 1.64 12.74
C ASP A 130 1.61 1.03 11.78
N TYR A 131 1.14 0.09 10.96
CA TYR A 131 1.90 -0.45 9.83
C TYR A 131 1.38 0.02 8.48
N ILE A 132 0.22 0.68 8.45
CA ILE A 132 -0.46 1.03 7.20
C ILE A 132 0.16 2.31 6.60
N SER A 133 0.41 3.33 7.43
CA SER A 133 1.02 4.59 6.97
C SER A 133 2.55 4.51 6.83
N MET A 134 3.15 3.48 7.42
CA MET A 134 4.60 3.34 7.45
C MET A 134 5.14 2.92 6.08
N PHE A 135 6.33 3.42 5.76
CA PHE A 135 6.98 3.08 4.50
C PHE A 135 7.21 1.57 4.38
N SER A 136 6.79 0.99 3.25
CA SER A 136 6.82 -0.47 3.02
C SER A 136 8.19 -1.09 3.28
N LEU A 137 9.30 -0.43 2.90
CA LEU A 137 10.66 -0.95 3.14
C LEU A 137 11.03 -1.04 4.63
N ILE A 138 10.40 -0.25 5.50
CA ILE A 138 10.71 -0.19 6.94
C ILE A 138 9.84 -1.19 7.73
N VAL A 139 8.70 -1.61 7.17
CA VAL A 139 7.74 -2.51 7.82
C VAL A 139 8.33 -3.85 8.27
N PRO A 140 9.07 -4.61 7.45
CA PRO A 140 9.61 -5.89 7.92
C PRO A 140 10.53 -5.72 9.12
N PHE A 141 11.39 -4.69 9.14
CA PHE A 141 12.30 -4.44 10.26
C PHE A 141 11.56 -4.04 11.55
N SER A 142 10.57 -3.17 11.43
CA SER A 142 9.74 -2.76 12.57
C SER A 142 8.90 -3.92 13.11
N ALA A 143 8.35 -4.76 12.21
CA ALA A 143 7.60 -5.95 12.56
C ALA A 143 8.47 -7.01 13.25
N MET A 144 9.68 -7.25 12.76
CA MET A 144 10.63 -8.16 13.41
C MET A 144 10.99 -7.69 14.83
N ARG A 145 11.28 -6.39 15.02
CA ARG A 145 11.57 -5.83 16.35
C ARG A 145 10.41 -5.98 17.34
N LYS A 146 9.16 -5.90 16.84
CA LYS A 146 7.95 -6.14 17.64
C LYS A 146 7.53 -7.61 17.73
N ARG A 147 8.32 -8.54 17.15
CA ARG A 147 8.02 -9.99 17.07
C ARG A 147 6.71 -10.31 16.35
N HIS A 148 6.29 -9.46 15.41
CA HIS A 148 5.12 -9.67 14.55
C HIS A 148 5.56 -10.40 13.27
N TYR A 149 5.97 -11.67 13.39
CA TYR A 149 6.61 -12.42 12.32
C TYR A 149 5.77 -12.57 11.05
N VAL A 150 4.45 -12.70 11.18
CA VAL A 150 3.52 -12.82 10.05
C VAL A 150 3.52 -11.53 9.21
N VAL A 151 3.53 -10.36 9.85
CA VAL A 151 3.65 -9.06 9.17
C VAL A 151 5.02 -8.90 8.54
N ALA A 152 6.09 -9.32 9.25
CA ALA A 152 7.43 -9.25 8.70
C ALA A 152 7.58 -10.09 7.43
N ALA A 153 7.08 -11.33 7.45
CA ALA A 153 7.10 -12.22 6.30
C ALA A 153 6.27 -11.69 5.13
N SER A 154 5.02 -11.24 5.36
CA SER A 154 4.17 -10.71 4.29
C SER A 154 4.78 -9.48 3.62
N SER A 155 5.34 -8.56 4.43
CA SER A 155 5.93 -7.33 3.92
C SER A 155 7.26 -7.59 3.22
N PHE A 156 8.04 -8.56 3.68
CA PHE A 156 9.27 -8.96 3.00
C PHE A 156 8.97 -9.61 1.63
N ILE A 157 8.00 -10.53 1.57
CA ILE A 157 7.54 -11.11 0.30
C ILE A 157 7.06 -10.01 -0.65
N TYR A 158 6.26 -9.07 -0.15
CA TYR A 158 5.77 -7.95 -0.95
C TYR A 158 6.93 -7.13 -1.57
N ILE A 159 7.97 -6.82 -0.80
CA ILE A 159 9.13 -6.07 -1.30
C ILE A 159 9.86 -6.84 -2.40
N LEU A 160 10.09 -8.14 -2.20
CA LEU A 160 10.72 -8.99 -3.20
C LEU A 160 9.88 -9.06 -4.48
N ALA A 161 8.57 -9.31 -4.35
CA ALA A 161 7.66 -9.46 -5.49
C ALA A 161 7.42 -8.15 -6.25
N ALA A 162 7.31 -7.01 -5.56
CA ALA A 162 6.94 -5.73 -6.16
C ALA A 162 8.13 -4.89 -6.64
N SER A 163 9.35 -5.18 -6.19
CA SER A 163 10.54 -4.41 -6.57
C SER A 163 11.68 -5.26 -7.12
N VAL A 164 12.10 -6.31 -6.40
CA VAL A 164 13.25 -7.12 -6.81
C VAL A 164 12.94 -7.95 -8.05
N ILE A 165 11.78 -8.62 -8.09
CA ILE A 165 11.39 -9.48 -9.22
C ILE A 165 11.28 -8.70 -10.54
N PRO A 166 10.54 -7.58 -10.65
CA PRO A 166 10.53 -6.77 -11.87
C PRO A 166 11.93 -6.29 -12.29
N THR A 167 12.75 -5.88 -11.32
CA THR A 167 14.12 -5.41 -11.56
C THR A 167 15.00 -6.47 -12.18
N LEU A 168 15.05 -7.65 -11.56
CA LEU A 168 15.84 -8.77 -12.08
C LEU A 168 15.29 -9.25 -13.42
N THR A 169 13.96 -9.34 -13.55
CA THR A 169 13.30 -9.76 -14.80
C THR A 169 13.66 -8.84 -15.96
N GLY A 170 13.73 -7.53 -15.73
CA GLY A 170 14.16 -6.56 -16.74
C GLY A 170 15.60 -6.80 -17.21
N GLY A 171 16.50 -7.23 -16.32
CA GLY A 171 17.91 -7.49 -16.62
C GLY A 171 18.26 -8.91 -17.08
N MET A 172 17.28 -9.83 -17.14
CA MET A 172 17.55 -11.21 -17.61
C MET A 172 17.91 -11.26 -19.10
N TRP A 173 17.26 -10.41 -19.89
CA TRP A 173 17.32 -10.41 -21.35
C TRP A 173 17.74 -9.04 -21.89
N SER A 174 18.61 -9.04 -22.90
CA SER A 174 19.01 -7.88 -23.67
C SER A 174 18.78 -8.14 -25.16
N ILE A 175 18.45 -7.10 -25.92
CA ILE A 175 18.23 -7.18 -27.37
C ILE A 175 19.48 -6.65 -28.07
N GLU A 176 20.10 -7.50 -28.89
CA GLU A 176 21.27 -7.17 -29.69
C GLU A 176 20.92 -7.19 -31.19
N TRP A 177 21.33 -6.14 -31.91
CA TRP A 177 21.06 -5.97 -33.34
C TRP A 177 22.24 -6.47 -34.17
N ALA A 178 21.97 -7.33 -35.15
CA ALA A 178 22.94 -7.79 -36.13
C ALA A 178 22.49 -7.46 -37.57
N SER A 179 23.43 -7.12 -38.45
CA SER A 179 23.17 -6.79 -39.85
C SER A 179 23.94 -7.74 -40.77
N LEU A 180 23.24 -8.55 -41.55
CA LEU A 180 23.88 -9.45 -42.50
C LEU A 180 24.54 -8.64 -43.64
N SER A 181 25.82 -8.89 -43.93
CA SER A 181 26.54 -8.30 -45.06
C SER A 181 26.63 -9.31 -46.21
N TYR A 182 26.16 -8.96 -47.41
CA TYR A 182 26.06 -9.90 -48.54
C TYR A 182 27.18 -9.79 -49.58
N SER A 183 27.98 -8.71 -49.58
CA SER A 183 29.22 -8.56 -50.37
C SER A 183 30.00 -7.30 -49.94
N SER A 184 31.22 -7.07 -50.44
CA SER A 184 31.99 -5.84 -50.16
C SER A 184 31.38 -4.57 -50.75
N GLU A 185 30.34 -4.69 -51.59
CA GLU A 185 29.69 -3.56 -52.27
C GLU A 185 28.24 -3.33 -51.84
N LYS A 186 27.62 -4.26 -51.08
CA LYS A 186 26.21 -4.16 -50.65
C LYS A 186 26.15 -4.06 -49.13
N THR A 187 25.98 -2.85 -48.62
CA THR A 187 26.15 -2.51 -47.19
C THR A 187 24.93 -2.79 -46.31
N GLU A 188 23.75 -3.12 -46.83
CA GLU A 188 22.55 -3.37 -46.01
C GLU A 188 21.78 -4.62 -46.46
N GLY A 189 22.04 -5.76 -45.82
CA GLY A 189 21.15 -6.92 -45.82
C GLY A 189 20.06 -6.82 -44.74
N PRO A 190 19.08 -7.75 -44.69
CA PRO A 190 18.11 -7.84 -43.61
C PRO A 190 18.77 -7.80 -42.22
N LYS A 191 18.25 -6.94 -41.34
CA LYS A 191 18.70 -6.82 -39.94
C LYS A 191 17.86 -7.75 -39.07
N PHE A 192 18.53 -8.48 -38.20
CA PHE A 192 17.90 -9.38 -37.25
C PHE A 192 18.21 -8.93 -35.82
N ALA A 193 17.21 -9.04 -34.96
CA ALA A 193 17.38 -8.94 -33.52
C ALA A 193 17.73 -10.32 -32.96
N THR A 194 18.68 -10.37 -32.04
CA THR A 194 18.98 -11.56 -31.24
C THR A 194 18.83 -11.22 -29.76
N MET A 195 18.28 -12.15 -28.97
CA MET A 195 18.20 -11.98 -27.52
C MET A 195 19.48 -12.54 -26.88
N SER A 196 20.16 -11.76 -26.04
CA SER A 196 21.23 -12.26 -25.18
C SER A 196 20.75 -12.46 -23.74
N VAL A 197 21.34 -13.47 -23.07
CA VAL A 197 20.94 -13.90 -21.74
C VAL A 197 22.01 -13.58 -20.72
N ASN A 198 21.62 -12.95 -19.61
CA ASN A 198 22.49 -12.80 -18.46
C ASN A 198 22.27 -13.95 -17.47
N THR A 199 23.13 -14.97 -17.53
CA THR A 199 23.04 -16.17 -16.69
C THR A 199 22.99 -15.85 -15.19
N GLY A 200 23.77 -14.87 -14.72
CA GLY A 200 23.81 -14.48 -13.31
C GLY A 200 22.49 -13.88 -12.83
N VAL A 201 21.89 -12.98 -13.63
CA VAL A 201 20.60 -12.35 -13.29
C VAL A 201 19.45 -13.36 -13.39
N VAL A 202 19.51 -14.29 -14.34
CA VAL A 202 18.53 -15.38 -14.48
C VAL A 202 18.54 -16.30 -13.26
N ILE A 203 19.71 -16.73 -12.79
CA ILE A 203 19.84 -17.54 -11.57
C ILE A 203 19.31 -16.75 -10.37
N ALA A 204 19.72 -15.48 -10.22
CA ALA A 204 19.22 -14.62 -9.13
C ALA A 204 17.69 -14.51 -9.16
N THR A 205 17.09 -14.39 -10.34
CA THR A 205 15.63 -14.29 -10.51
C THR A 205 14.94 -15.57 -10.03
N GLN A 206 15.43 -16.74 -10.45
CA GLN A 206 14.90 -18.04 -10.02
C GLN A 206 15.02 -18.22 -8.50
N VAL A 207 16.15 -17.85 -7.91
CA VAL A 207 16.38 -17.91 -6.46
C VAL A 207 15.37 -17.03 -5.71
N VAL A 208 15.13 -15.80 -6.17
CA VAL A 208 14.15 -14.91 -5.53
C VAL A 208 12.71 -15.43 -5.70
N HIS A 209 12.35 -15.98 -6.86
CA HIS A 209 11.06 -16.66 -7.03
C HIS A 209 10.91 -17.84 -6.06
N GLY A 210 11.95 -18.66 -5.88
CA GLY A 210 11.97 -19.78 -4.94
C GLY A 210 11.87 -19.32 -3.47
N LEU A 211 12.56 -18.24 -3.12
CA LEU A 211 12.46 -17.62 -1.80
C LEU A 211 11.04 -17.10 -1.53
N ILE A 212 10.40 -16.46 -2.50
CA ILE A 212 9.01 -16.01 -2.36
C ILE A 212 8.07 -17.21 -2.23
N ALA A 213 8.25 -18.26 -3.03
CA ALA A 213 7.43 -19.47 -2.95
C ALA A 213 7.51 -20.14 -1.57
N THR A 214 8.73 -20.30 -1.03
CA THR A 214 8.96 -20.91 0.28
C THR A 214 8.43 -20.05 1.43
N LEU A 215 8.67 -18.75 1.42
CA LEU A 215 8.10 -17.85 2.43
C LEU A 215 6.57 -17.76 2.30
N GLY A 216 6.04 -17.85 1.09
CA GLY A 216 4.61 -17.85 0.80
C GLY A 216 3.89 -19.09 1.35
N THR A 217 4.48 -20.28 1.25
CA THR A 217 3.92 -21.50 1.85
C THR A 217 3.96 -21.43 3.39
N ILE A 218 5.06 -20.96 3.97
CA ILE A 218 5.18 -20.73 5.42
C ILE A 218 4.13 -19.71 5.89
N LEU A 219 3.96 -18.61 5.16
CA LEU A 219 2.97 -17.59 5.46
C LEU A 219 1.54 -18.14 5.35
N SER A 220 1.25 -18.95 4.33
CA SER A 220 -0.05 -19.61 4.17
C SER A 220 -0.38 -20.48 5.39
N TRP A 221 0.57 -21.32 5.81
CA TRP A 221 0.43 -22.13 7.02
C TRP A 221 0.23 -21.28 8.28
N ALA A 222 1.06 -20.25 8.46
CA ALA A 222 0.96 -19.35 9.61
C ALA A 222 -0.41 -18.64 9.65
N LEU A 223 -0.93 -18.18 8.50
CA LEU A 223 -2.23 -17.53 8.41
C LEU A 223 -3.39 -18.50 8.60
N LEU A 224 -3.24 -19.79 8.29
CA LEU A 224 -4.25 -20.81 8.58
C LEU A 224 -4.40 -21.04 10.08
N VAL A 225 -3.28 -21.19 10.79
CA VAL A 225 -3.26 -21.43 12.24
C VAL A 225 -3.69 -20.17 13.01
N ARG A 226 -3.30 -19.00 12.53
CA ARG A 226 -3.57 -17.73 13.19
C ARG A 226 -5.05 -17.36 13.14
N ARG A 227 -5.63 -17.05 14.30
CA ARG A 227 -6.97 -16.47 14.42
C ARG A 227 -6.92 -14.95 14.40
N THR A 228 -7.90 -14.31 13.77
CA THR A 228 -8.01 -12.84 13.72
C THR A 228 -8.70 -12.26 14.94
N GLY A 229 -9.56 -13.02 15.60
CA GLY A 229 -10.32 -12.55 16.76
C GLY A 229 -11.48 -11.63 16.40
N LEU A 230 -12.00 -11.71 15.18
CA LEU A 230 -13.05 -10.83 14.66
C LEU A 230 -14.22 -11.65 14.12
N TYR A 231 -15.45 -11.14 14.27
CA TYR A 231 -16.67 -11.74 13.69
C TYR A 231 -16.87 -11.33 12.22
N CYS A 232 -16.44 -10.13 11.86
CA CYS A 232 -16.58 -9.58 10.53
C CYS A 232 -15.43 -8.60 10.23
N ASN A 233 -15.39 -8.09 9.00
CA ASN A 233 -14.41 -7.11 8.57
C ASN A 233 -14.56 -5.79 9.35
N PRO A 234 -13.56 -5.32 10.10
CA PRO A 234 -13.63 -4.04 10.81
C PRO A 234 -13.46 -2.89 9.81
N LYS A 235 -14.52 -2.58 9.06
CA LYS A 235 -14.51 -1.58 7.98
C LYS A 235 -14.34 -0.17 8.53
N GLY A 236 -13.25 0.49 8.14
CA GLY A 236 -13.02 1.90 8.43
C GLY A 236 -13.23 2.29 9.90
N ILE A 237 -13.86 3.45 10.10
CA ILE A 237 -14.15 4.02 11.42
C ILE A 237 -15.31 3.25 12.09
N GLY A 238 -16.29 2.81 11.29
CA GLY A 238 -17.47 2.10 11.77
C GLY A 238 -17.14 0.75 12.43
N GLY A 239 -16.11 0.05 11.94
CA GLY A 239 -15.62 -1.18 12.57
C GLY A 239 -15.08 -0.95 13.97
N ILE A 240 -14.41 0.18 14.23
CA ILE A 240 -13.96 0.54 15.57
C ILE A 240 -15.16 0.97 16.43
N ALA A 241 -16.07 1.79 15.88
CA ALA A 241 -17.29 2.21 16.58
C ALA A 241 -18.13 1.02 17.06
N ALA A 242 -18.30 -0.02 16.23
CA ALA A 242 -18.98 -1.25 16.61
C ALA A 242 -18.34 -1.97 17.81
N LEU A 243 -17.01 -1.92 17.93
CA LEU A 243 -16.25 -2.58 19.01
C LEU A 243 -16.19 -1.80 20.31
N ILE A 244 -16.70 -0.56 20.35
CA ILE A 244 -16.77 0.28 21.56
C ILE A 244 -18.18 0.79 21.88
N SER A 245 -19.17 0.52 21.01
CA SER A 245 -20.53 1.09 21.09
C SER A 245 -21.26 0.79 22.40
N GLU A 246 -21.01 -0.38 22.97
CA GLU A 246 -21.70 -0.87 24.16
C GLU A 246 -20.82 -0.76 25.42
N ALA A 247 -19.65 -0.14 25.32
CA ALA A 247 -18.65 -0.16 26.40
C ALA A 247 -19.20 0.38 27.73
N ASP A 248 -20.05 1.42 27.69
CA ASP A 248 -20.69 1.99 28.88
C ASP A 248 -21.75 1.06 29.51
N HIS A 249 -22.35 0.16 28.73
CA HIS A 249 -23.44 -0.73 29.17
C HIS A 249 -22.98 -2.15 29.54
N CYS A 250 -21.71 -2.48 29.27
CA CYS A 250 -21.16 -3.84 29.43
C CYS A 250 -20.02 -3.95 30.45
N GLY A 251 -19.84 -2.94 31.31
CA GLY A 251 -18.78 -2.91 32.33
C GLY A 251 -17.36 -2.79 31.76
N SER A 252 -17.22 -2.34 30.49
CA SER A 252 -15.92 -2.09 29.88
C SER A 252 -15.36 -0.75 30.35
N ASN A 253 -14.11 -0.75 30.82
CA ASN A 253 -13.43 0.48 31.25
C ASN A 253 -12.86 1.30 30.08
N THR A 254 -13.01 0.84 28.82
CA THR A 254 -12.38 1.47 27.65
C THR A 254 -12.81 2.93 27.48
N LEU A 255 -14.10 3.22 27.34
CA LEU A 255 -14.55 4.61 27.15
C LEU A 255 -14.23 5.48 28.37
N ARG A 256 -14.36 4.94 29.59
CA ARG A 256 -14.00 5.64 30.82
C ARG A 256 -12.54 6.09 30.83
N LEU A 257 -11.60 5.24 30.38
CA LEU A 257 -10.19 5.61 30.29
C LEU A 257 -9.96 6.69 29.22
N PHE A 258 -10.52 6.50 28.03
CA PHE A 258 -10.31 7.43 26.91
C PHE A 258 -10.92 8.81 27.15
N ARG A 259 -12.03 8.90 27.88
CA ARG A 259 -12.66 10.18 28.26
C ARG A 259 -11.86 11.00 29.28
N GLN A 260 -10.87 10.41 29.97
CA GLN A 260 -9.94 11.15 30.81
C GLN A 260 -8.90 11.94 30.00
N LEU A 261 -8.73 11.61 28.72
CA LEU A 261 -7.76 12.27 27.84
C LEU A 261 -8.39 13.49 27.15
N PRO A 262 -7.62 14.58 26.96
CA PRO A 262 -8.07 15.68 26.12
C PRO A 262 -8.38 15.19 24.70
N SER A 263 -9.53 15.56 24.14
CA SER A 263 -9.95 15.11 22.79
C SER A 263 -8.98 15.51 21.68
N PHE A 264 -8.23 16.59 21.91
CA PHE A 264 -7.21 17.13 21.01
C PHE A 264 -5.78 16.65 21.35
N ALA A 265 -5.63 15.62 22.20
CA ALA A 265 -4.32 15.10 22.60
C ALA A 265 -3.52 14.55 21.41
N HIS A 266 -2.21 14.79 21.44
CA HIS A 266 -1.23 14.30 20.48
C HIS A 266 -0.99 12.79 20.64
N SER A 267 -0.58 12.10 19.57
CA SER A 267 -0.38 10.64 19.56
C SER A 267 0.63 10.16 20.61
N LYS A 268 1.66 10.95 20.91
CA LYS A 268 2.65 10.67 21.98
C LYS A 268 2.02 10.73 23.39
N VAL A 269 1.18 11.73 23.67
CA VAL A 269 0.49 11.87 24.96
C VAL A 269 -0.48 10.70 25.13
N LEU A 270 -1.21 10.36 24.07
CA LEU A 270 -2.09 9.20 24.03
C LEU A 270 -1.31 7.89 24.31
N ALA A 271 -0.20 7.66 23.61
CA ALA A 271 0.62 6.45 23.79
C ALA A 271 1.31 6.38 25.17
N GLY A 272 1.74 7.53 25.71
CA GLY A 272 2.35 7.62 27.03
C GLY A 272 1.34 7.40 28.15
N SER A 273 0.16 7.99 28.06
CA SER A 273 -0.90 7.86 29.07
C SER A 273 -1.44 6.44 29.15
N LEU A 274 -1.54 5.74 28.02
CA LEU A 274 -1.99 4.35 27.97
C LEU A 274 -0.86 3.33 28.25
N GLN A 275 0.35 3.77 28.55
CA GLN A 275 1.48 2.86 28.76
C GLN A 275 1.23 1.95 29.98
N GLY A 276 1.49 0.64 29.81
CA GLY A 276 1.26 -0.37 30.85
C GLY A 276 -0.14 -0.98 30.88
N ILE A 277 -1.10 -0.41 30.12
CA ILE A 277 -2.46 -0.95 30.01
C ILE A 277 -2.53 -2.00 28.90
N THR A 278 -3.16 -3.12 29.22
CA THR A 278 -3.50 -4.17 28.24
C THR A 278 -4.98 -4.11 27.88
N PHE A 279 -5.28 -4.29 26.60
CA PHE A 279 -6.62 -4.28 26.05
C PHE A 279 -6.95 -5.62 25.42
N GLN A 280 -8.19 -6.05 25.51
CA GLN A 280 -8.63 -7.33 24.99
C GLN A 280 -10.00 -7.22 24.33
N LEU A 281 -10.20 -7.96 23.24
CA LEU A 281 -11.53 -8.19 22.67
C LEU A 281 -12.17 -9.37 23.42
N ARG A 282 -13.33 -9.12 24.03
CA ARG A 282 -14.02 -10.13 24.85
C ARG A 282 -15.53 -10.03 24.75
N HIS A 283 -16.18 -11.15 25.02
CA HIS A 283 -17.62 -11.25 25.21
C HIS A 283 -18.00 -10.66 26.56
N LEU A 284 -18.92 -9.70 26.56
CA LEU A 284 -19.43 -9.04 27.75
C LEU A 284 -20.96 -9.06 27.78
N PRO A 285 -21.58 -9.30 28.93
CA PRO A 285 -23.03 -9.18 29.06
C PRO A 285 -23.43 -7.70 29.09
N VAL A 286 -24.45 -7.37 28.31
CA VAL A 286 -25.16 -6.08 28.34
C VAL A 286 -26.51 -6.32 28.98
N VAL A 287 -26.87 -5.50 29.96
CA VAL A 287 -28.20 -5.50 30.58
C VAL A 287 -28.99 -4.35 29.97
N ARG A 288 -30.09 -4.66 29.28
CA ARG A 288 -31.02 -3.64 28.76
C ARG A 288 -31.89 -3.06 29.87
N ALA A 289 -32.47 -1.88 29.59
CA ALA A 289 -33.44 -1.23 30.47
C ALA A 289 -34.68 -2.10 30.80
N ASN A 290 -35.04 -3.05 29.93
CA ASN A 290 -36.14 -3.99 30.15
C ASN A 290 -35.72 -5.26 30.94
N GLY A 291 -34.50 -5.32 31.48
CA GLY A 291 -33.96 -6.46 32.20
C GLY A 291 -33.42 -7.60 31.33
N ALA A 292 -33.58 -7.54 30.00
CA ALA A 292 -33.04 -8.55 29.10
C ALA A 292 -31.51 -8.46 29.00
N THR A 293 -30.83 -9.60 29.14
CA THR A 293 -29.37 -9.70 29.01
C THR A 293 -28.99 -10.29 27.66
N TYR A 294 -28.06 -9.66 26.94
CA TYR A 294 -27.45 -10.24 25.74
C TYR A 294 -25.94 -10.08 25.77
N THR A 295 -25.24 -10.92 25.02
CA THR A 295 -23.77 -10.86 24.94
C THR A 295 -23.33 -9.99 23.77
N THR A 296 -22.40 -9.07 24.01
CA THR A 296 -21.74 -8.23 22.99
C THR A 296 -20.25 -8.54 22.92
N TYR A 297 -19.63 -8.36 21.76
CA TYR A 297 -18.18 -8.50 21.60
C TYR A 297 -17.55 -7.11 21.59
N GLN A 298 -16.81 -6.75 22.62
CA GLN A 298 -16.34 -5.37 22.82
C GLN A 298 -14.86 -5.34 23.20
N LEU A 299 -14.24 -4.21 22.88
CA LEU A 299 -12.91 -3.88 23.36
C LEU A 299 -12.98 -3.46 24.83
N ALA A 300 -12.19 -4.14 25.65
CA ALA A 300 -12.10 -3.87 27.06
C ALA A 300 -10.66 -3.62 27.52
N ALA A 301 -10.48 -2.61 28.34
CA ALA A 301 -9.24 -2.41 29.07
C ALA A 301 -9.20 -3.33 30.30
N ASN A 302 -8.08 -4.04 30.48
CA ASN A 302 -7.82 -4.84 31.67
C ASN A 302 -7.25 -3.93 32.76
N THR A 303 -8.11 -3.08 33.30
CA THR A 303 -7.79 -2.17 34.41
C THR A 303 -8.88 -2.24 35.47
N HIS A 304 -8.54 -1.85 36.69
CA HIS A 304 -9.56 -1.61 37.71
C HIS A 304 -10.51 -0.48 37.28
N PRO A 305 -11.80 -0.52 37.69
CA PRO A 305 -12.80 0.50 37.31
C PRO A 305 -12.46 1.93 37.73
N VAL A 306 -11.64 2.09 38.78
CA VAL A 306 -11.23 3.40 39.35
C VAL A 306 -9.84 3.82 38.86
N HIS A 307 -9.29 3.16 37.84
CA HIS A 307 -7.97 3.49 37.33
C HIS A 307 -7.96 4.89 36.70
N THR A 308 -7.10 5.76 37.22
CA THR A 308 -6.84 7.11 36.71
C THR A 308 -5.57 7.11 35.88
N LEU A 309 -5.64 7.69 34.68
CA LEU A 309 -4.47 7.82 33.82
C LEU A 309 -3.47 8.83 34.43
N PRO A 310 -2.17 8.55 34.35
CA PRO A 310 -1.13 9.49 34.78
C PRO A 310 -1.03 10.63 33.75
N LEU A 311 -1.93 11.60 33.85
CA LEU A 311 -1.86 12.82 33.05
C LEU A 311 -0.70 13.67 33.58
N ARG A 312 0.45 13.64 32.89
CA ARG A 312 1.62 14.43 33.28
C ARG A 312 1.26 15.91 33.16
N ARG A 313 1.31 16.64 34.29
CA ARG A 313 0.89 18.06 34.41
C ARG A 313 1.65 19.01 33.46
N GLU A 314 2.82 18.60 33.00
CA GLU A 314 3.69 19.29 32.02
C GLU A 314 3.20 19.13 30.57
N ASP A 315 2.41 18.11 30.26
CA ASP A 315 1.82 17.86 28.93
C ASP A 315 0.51 18.66 28.72
N ARG A 316 0.46 19.91 29.22
CA ARG A 316 -0.57 20.89 28.83
C ARG A 316 -0.43 21.14 27.34
N ALA A 317 -1.14 20.30 26.61
CA ALA A 317 -1.36 20.28 25.19
C ALA A 317 -1.56 21.69 24.62
N TYR A 318 -0.51 22.23 24.00
CA TYR A 318 -0.47 22.95 22.73
C TYR A 318 0.96 23.49 22.56
N TYR A 319 1.43 23.68 21.32
CA TYR A 319 2.75 24.22 20.96
C TYR A 319 3.94 23.24 21.03
N GLN A 320 4.21 22.55 19.92
CA GLN A 320 5.33 22.94 19.03
C GLN A 320 5.68 21.92 17.94
N ASP A 321 5.24 20.66 18.03
CA ASP A 321 5.60 19.66 17.00
C ASP A 321 4.40 18.84 16.53
N ARG A 322 3.50 19.46 15.77
CA ARG A 322 2.27 18.83 15.23
C ARG A 322 2.53 18.07 13.93
N ARG A 323 3.65 17.34 13.87
CA ARG A 323 3.98 16.51 12.71
C ARG A 323 3.12 15.24 12.62
N ASP A 324 2.36 14.91 13.67
CA ASP A 324 1.48 13.73 13.71
C ASP A 324 0.04 14.02 13.29
N ALA A 325 -0.35 15.27 13.06
CA ALA A 325 -1.68 15.67 12.62
C ALA A 325 -1.96 15.37 11.13
N MET A 326 -0.92 14.92 10.43
CA MET A 326 -0.94 14.65 9.00
C MET A 326 -0.15 13.37 8.73
N GLY A 327 -0.54 12.65 7.67
CA GLY A 327 0.22 11.51 7.19
C GLY A 327 1.66 11.91 6.87
N ARG A 328 2.63 11.09 7.28
CA ARG A 328 4.06 11.36 7.09
C ARG A 328 4.41 11.57 5.61
N TRP A 329 3.65 10.97 4.71
CA TRP A 329 3.85 11.09 3.27
C TRP A 329 3.12 12.28 2.63
N LEU A 330 2.26 12.97 3.36
CA LEU A 330 1.56 14.17 2.88
C LEU A 330 2.32 15.48 3.18
N PHE A 331 3.47 15.41 3.87
CA PHE A 331 4.35 16.57 3.99
C PHE A 331 4.88 16.96 2.60
N LYS A 332 4.79 18.25 2.26
CA LYS A 332 5.31 18.76 0.97
C LYS A 332 6.74 18.29 0.69
N ARG A 333 7.61 18.26 1.71
CA ARG A 333 8.98 17.76 1.60
C ARG A 333 9.04 16.27 1.24
N ALA A 334 8.22 15.42 1.86
CA ALA A 334 8.18 13.99 1.55
C ALA A 334 7.67 13.72 0.13
N VAL A 335 6.65 14.48 -0.29
CA VAL A 335 6.09 14.45 -1.65
C VAL A 335 7.16 14.83 -2.68
N TRP A 336 7.89 15.94 -2.46
CA TRP A 336 9.01 16.33 -3.32
C TRP A 336 10.17 15.33 -3.29
N ILE A 337 10.52 14.75 -2.14
CA ILE A 337 11.56 13.72 -2.05
C ILE A 337 11.21 12.50 -2.90
N ALA A 338 9.95 12.05 -2.87
CA ALA A 338 9.50 10.94 -3.70
C ALA A 338 9.68 11.25 -5.20
N GLU A 339 9.36 12.46 -5.62
CA GLU A 339 9.54 12.90 -7.00
C GLU A 339 11.02 13.07 -7.37
N CYS A 340 11.81 13.76 -6.55
CA CYS A 340 13.25 13.91 -6.79
C CYS A 340 13.95 12.55 -6.87
N PHE A 341 13.54 11.56 -6.08
CA PHE A 341 14.07 10.21 -6.16
C PHE A 341 13.72 9.53 -7.49
N LEU A 342 12.47 9.67 -7.96
CA LEU A 342 12.04 9.15 -9.26
C LEU A 342 12.77 9.82 -10.43
N TRP A 343 12.99 11.14 -10.39
CA TRP A 343 13.59 11.89 -11.50
C TRP A 343 15.12 11.98 -11.43
N LEU A 344 15.64 12.61 -10.36
CA LEU A 344 17.06 12.91 -10.22
C LEU A 344 17.86 11.68 -9.83
N GLY A 345 17.28 10.78 -9.03
CA GLY A 345 17.94 9.52 -8.66
C GLY A 345 18.27 8.67 -9.88
N GLN A 346 17.32 8.56 -10.81
CA GLN A 346 17.50 7.84 -12.07
C GLN A 346 18.55 8.49 -12.97
N ALA A 347 18.46 9.80 -13.19
CA ALA A 347 19.41 10.54 -14.03
C ALA A 347 20.84 10.50 -13.46
N ALA A 348 21.00 10.63 -12.13
CA ALA A 348 22.29 10.61 -11.48
C ALA A 348 22.97 9.24 -11.61
N ILE A 349 22.25 8.14 -11.33
CA ILE A 349 22.85 6.80 -11.41
C ILE A 349 23.22 6.47 -12.86
N ALA A 350 22.38 6.85 -13.81
CA ALA A 350 22.67 6.59 -15.21
C ALA A 350 23.84 7.43 -15.74
N GLY A 351 23.99 8.68 -15.27
CA GLY A 351 25.17 9.50 -15.53
C GLY A 351 26.46 8.89 -14.96
N VAL A 352 26.40 8.31 -13.76
CA VAL A 352 27.53 7.59 -13.14
C VAL A 352 27.92 6.36 -13.97
N ILE A 353 26.94 5.55 -14.40
CA ILE A 353 27.19 4.37 -15.24
C ILE A 353 27.86 4.77 -16.55
N TYR A 354 27.37 5.83 -17.20
CA TYR A 354 27.95 6.34 -18.43
C TYR A 354 29.39 6.82 -18.24
N HIS A 355 29.65 7.58 -17.18
CA HIS A 355 30.99 8.06 -16.87
C HIS A 355 31.95 6.91 -16.54
N ALA A 356 31.51 5.91 -15.80
CA ALA A 356 32.30 4.73 -15.48
C ALA A 356 32.68 3.94 -16.74
N ALA A 357 31.73 3.72 -17.66
CA ALA A 357 32.01 3.04 -18.93
C ALA A 357 33.06 3.78 -19.78
N LYS A 358 32.99 5.11 -19.82
CA LYS A 358 33.96 5.95 -20.53
C LYS A 358 35.39 5.80 -19.98
N LEU A 359 35.55 5.54 -18.68
CA LEU A 359 36.86 5.38 -18.04
C LEU A 359 37.53 4.03 -18.33
N VAL A 360 36.75 2.97 -18.56
CA VAL A 360 37.27 1.59 -18.75
C VAL A 360 37.57 1.30 -20.24
N GLY A 361 37.13 2.17 -21.14
CA GLY A 361 37.37 2.05 -22.59
C GLY A 361 36.30 1.22 -23.32
N PRO A 362 36.20 1.40 -24.66
CA PRO A 362 35.25 0.67 -25.50
C PRO A 362 35.51 -0.85 -25.46
N ASP A 363 34.45 -1.65 -25.58
CA ASP A 363 34.45 -3.13 -25.56
C ASP A 363 34.78 -3.83 -24.21
N SER A 364 34.95 -3.06 -23.13
CA SER A 364 35.07 -3.64 -21.79
C SER A 364 33.78 -4.35 -21.32
N LEU A 365 33.90 -5.28 -20.36
CA LEU A 365 32.73 -5.95 -19.74
C LEU A 365 31.71 -4.93 -19.20
N VAL A 366 32.19 -3.79 -18.69
CA VAL A 366 31.36 -2.69 -18.18
C VAL A 366 30.60 -2.01 -19.32
N ASP A 367 31.24 -1.82 -20.48
CA ASP A 367 30.62 -1.22 -21.66
C ASP A 367 29.53 -2.12 -22.28
N ARG A 368 29.71 -3.45 -22.24
CA ARG A 368 28.69 -4.41 -22.70
C ARG A 368 27.51 -4.56 -21.74
N THR A 369 27.74 -4.39 -20.43
CA THR A 369 26.70 -4.58 -19.39
C THR A 369 25.95 -3.30 -19.02
N LYS A 370 26.39 -2.13 -19.50
CA LYS A 370 25.76 -0.83 -19.21
C LYS A 370 24.24 -0.76 -19.48
N PRO A 371 23.67 -1.25 -20.62
CA PRO A 371 22.23 -1.12 -20.85
C PRO A 371 21.41 -1.96 -19.86
N THR A 372 21.89 -3.18 -19.56
CA THR A 372 21.27 -4.08 -18.60
C THR A 372 21.30 -3.49 -17.18
N ILE A 373 22.45 -2.99 -16.74
CA ILE A 373 22.59 -2.37 -15.41
C ILE A 373 21.71 -1.12 -15.32
N ALA A 374 21.70 -0.27 -16.35
CA ALA A 374 20.85 0.92 -16.39
C ALA A 374 19.36 0.54 -16.27
N LYS A 375 18.89 -0.44 -17.07
CA LYS A 375 17.51 -0.94 -17.01
C LYS A 375 17.13 -1.48 -15.63
N MET A 376 18.01 -2.24 -14.99
CA MET A 376 17.79 -2.74 -13.63
C MET A 376 17.69 -1.58 -12.63
N VAL A 377 18.61 -0.62 -12.69
CA VAL A 377 18.58 0.58 -11.84
C VAL A 377 17.28 1.36 -12.04
N TYR A 378 16.89 1.63 -13.28
CA TYR A 378 15.65 2.35 -13.58
C TYR A 378 14.45 1.62 -13.01
N THR A 379 14.35 0.31 -13.25
CA THR A 379 13.25 -0.51 -12.72
C THR A 379 13.21 -0.49 -11.19
N LEU A 380 14.37 -0.57 -10.54
CA LEU A 380 14.49 -0.51 -9.09
C LEU A 380 14.05 0.87 -8.54
N CYS A 381 14.52 1.95 -9.14
CA CYS A 381 14.13 3.30 -8.76
C CYS A 381 12.63 3.55 -8.95
N ILE A 382 12.05 3.11 -10.07
CA ILE A 382 10.60 3.25 -10.33
C ILE A 382 9.79 2.41 -9.34
N THR A 383 10.22 1.18 -9.03
CA THR A 383 9.49 0.33 -8.08
C THR A 383 9.56 0.86 -6.65
N ILE A 384 10.73 1.34 -6.20
CA ILE A 384 10.89 1.99 -4.89
C ILE A 384 10.10 3.30 -4.81
N GLY A 385 10.21 4.16 -5.82
CA GLY A 385 9.42 5.38 -5.89
C GLY A 385 7.91 5.09 -5.98
N GLY A 386 7.52 4.00 -6.62
CA GLY A 386 6.15 3.49 -6.59
C GLY A 386 5.67 3.07 -5.21
N MET A 387 6.53 2.48 -4.37
CA MET A 387 6.19 2.22 -2.97
C MET A 387 6.01 3.50 -2.16
N MET A 388 6.79 4.55 -2.46
CA MET A 388 6.59 5.88 -1.85
C MET A 388 5.24 6.47 -2.28
N TRP A 389 4.94 6.41 -3.56
CA TRP A 389 3.68 6.91 -4.11
C TRP A 389 2.45 6.15 -3.59
N GLN A 390 2.55 4.84 -3.42
CA GLN A 390 1.53 4.05 -2.74
C GLN A 390 1.33 4.48 -1.29
N SER A 391 2.42 4.85 -0.59
CA SER A 391 2.32 5.35 0.79
C SER A 391 1.60 6.70 0.85
N ILE A 392 1.88 7.60 -0.10
CA ILE A 392 1.14 8.86 -0.31
C ILE A 392 -0.35 8.56 -0.59
N GLN A 393 -0.65 7.64 -1.50
CA GLN A 393 -2.02 7.26 -1.86
C GLN A 393 -2.80 6.74 -0.64
N ARG A 394 -2.19 5.83 0.14
CA ARG A 394 -2.80 5.28 1.35
C ARG A 394 -3.09 6.37 2.37
N ASP A 395 -2.15 7.29 2.61
CA ASP A 395 -2.37 8.43 3.48
C ASP A 395 -3.53 9.31 2.96
N VAL A 396 -3.60 9.61 1.65
CA VAL A 396 -4.75 10.35 1.09
C VAL A 396 -6.07 9.61 1.35
N GLN A 397 -6.13 8.31 1.05
CA GLN A 397 -7.34 7.50 1.23
C GLN A 397 -7.77 7.36 2.69
N LEU A 398 -6.82 7.29 3.63
CA LEU A 398 -7.10 7.20 5.06
C LEU A 398 -7.64 8.52 5.62
N PHE A 399 -7.16 9.67 5.13
CA PHE A 399 -7.57 10.99 5.63
C PHE A 399 -8.81 11.57 4.92
N GLU A 400 -9.10 11.14 3.69
CA GLU A 400 -10.20 11.68 2.89
C GLU A 400 -11.58 11.59 3.57
N PRO A 401 -11.98 10.47 4.22
CA PRO A 401 -13.26 10.38 4.91
C PRO A 401 -13.39 11.41 6.04
N TRP A 402 -12.31 11.61 6.80
CA TRP A 402 -12.24 12.60 7.87
C TRP A 402 -12.33 14.04 7.33
N ARG A 403 -11.70 14.31 6.19
CA ARG A 403 -11.74 15.63 5.54
C ARG A 403 -13.13 15.96 5.01
N GLN A 404 -13.86 14.98 4.51
CA GLN A 404 -15.24 15.17 4.07
C GLN A 404 -16.13 15.54 5.26
N MET A 405 -16.00 14.80 6.37
CA MET A 405 -16.73 15.08 7.61
C MET A 405 -16.36 16.44 8.23
N SER A 406 -15.11 16.91 8.08
CA SER A 406 -14.67 18.19 8.64
C SER A 406 -15.15 19.42 7.87
N ARG A 407 -15.56 19.24 6.60
CA ARG A 407 -15.98 20.34 5.71
C ARG A 407 -17.48 20.65 5.78
N GLY A 408 -18.22 20.00 6.67
CA GLY A 408 -19.68 20.13 6.72
C GLY A 408 -20.41 19.44 5.56
N GLN A 409 -19.70 18.69 4.71
CA GLN A 409 -20.28 17.89 3.63
C GLN A 409 -20.78 16.55 4.21
N GLY A 410 -21.82 16.63 5.04
CA GLY A 410 -22.40 15.49 5.74
C GLY A 410 -22.80 14.39 4.77
N ARG A 411 -22.25 13.20 4.97
CA ARG A 411 -22.72 11.96 4.35
C ARG A 411 -23.43 11.11 5.39
N SER A 412 -24.31 10.21 4.95
CA SER A 412 -24.92 9.24 5.84
C SER A 412 -23.85 8.46 6.61
N ILE A 413 -24.15 8.07 7.86
CA ILE A 413 -23.23 7.34 8.74
C ILE A 413 -22.58 6.15 8.01
N TYR A 414 -23.39 5.37 7.29
CA TYR A 414 -22.90 4.24 6.51
C TYR A 414 -21.88 4.65 5.43
N ALA A 415 -22.19 5.69 4.65
CA ALA A 415 -21.32 6.18 3.59
C ALA A 415 -20.01 6.78 4.13
N ALA A 416 -20.09 7.50 5.26
CA ALA A 416 -18.96 8.19 5.87
C ALA A 416 -18.01 7.23 6.62
N LEU A 417 -18.54 6.30 7.41
CA LEU A 417 -17.74 5.52 8.37
C LEU A 417 -17.42 4.09 7.92
N VAL A 418 -18.27 3.49 7.08
CA VAL A 418 -18.16 2.07 6.68
C VAL A 418 -17.78 1.93 5.21
N GLN A 419 -18.49 2.61 4.32
CA GLN A 419 -18.27 2.51 2.88
C GLN A 419 -16.95 3.16 2.46
N SER A 420 -16.46 4.14 3.21
CA SER A 420 -15.27 4.93 2.93
C SER A 420 -13.94 4.15 3.00
N ASP A 421 -13.94 2.95 3.59
CA ASP A 421 -12.77 2.07 3.61
C ASP A 421 -12.55 1.39 2.25
N VAL A 422 -11.64 1.98 1.48
CA VAL A 422 -11.19 1.43 0.18
C VAL A 422 -9.85 0.70 0.32
N VAL A 423 -9.08 0.97 1.38
CA VAL A 423 -7.75 0.41 1.62
C VAL A 423 -7.79 -1.12 1.75
N SER A 424 -8.90 -1.67 2.26
CA SER A 424 -9.17 -3.11 2.33
C SER A 424 -9.04 -3.89 1.01
N LEU A 425 -9.38 -3.25 -0.11
CA LEU A 425 -9.85 -3.95 -1.32
C LEU A 425 -8.72 -4.32 -2.29
N GLY A 426 -7.50 -3.84 -2.06
CA GLY A 426 -6.41 -3.96 -3.04
C GLY A 426 -6.59 -3.03 -4.25
N LEU A 427 -5.58 -2.92 -5.11
CA LEU A 427 -5.54 -1.90 -6.17
C LEU A 427 -6.69 -2.04 -7.18
N LEU A 428 -6.94 -3.25 -7.70
CA LEU A 428 -7.93 -3.48 -8.75
C LEU A 428 -9.36 -3.22 -8.28
N ALA A 429 -9.75 -3.81 -7.15
CA ALA A 429 -11.09 -3.58 -6.62
C ALA A 429 -11.26 -2.15 -6.10
N SER A 430 -10.20 -1.50 -5.61
CA SER A 430 -10.24 -0.08 -5.27
C SER A 430 -10.54 0.81 -6.49
N ALA A 431 -9.99 0.49 -7.67
CA ALA A 431 -10.24 1.23 -8.90
C ALA A 431 -11.69 1.10 -9.36
N VAL A 432 -12.21 -0.13 -9.38
CA VAL A 432 -13.62 -0.41 -9.74
C VAL A 432 -14.58 0.32 -8.80
N VAL A 433 -14.34 0.22 -7.50
CA VAL A 433 -15.15 0.90 -6.48
C VAL A 433 -15.05 2.42 -6.57
N SER A 434 -13.87 2.95 -6.94
CA SER A 434 -13.68 4.40 -7.13
C SER A 434 -14.45 4.93 -8.35
N MET A 435 -14.47 4.18 -9.46
CA MET A 435 -15.28 4.50 -10.65
C MET A 435 -16.77 4.49 -10.34
N ALA A 436 -17.25 3.44 -9.67
CA ALA A 436 -18.66 3.32 -9.29
C ALA A 436 -19.15 4.47 -8.38
N ARG A 437 -18.24 5.10 -7.62
CA ARG A 437 -18.56 6.17 -6.66
C ARG A 437 -18.33 7.58 -7.21
N LEU A 438 -17.84 7.72 -8.44
CA LEU A 438 -17.48 9.00 -9.07
C LEU A 438 -16.62 9.91 -8.16
N SER A 439 -15.83 9.32 -7.26
CA SER A 439 -14.97 10.07 -6.36
C SER A 439 -13.71 10.46 -7.12
N LEU A 440 -13.64 11.72 -7.56
CA LEU A 440 -12.49 12.26 -8.29
C LEU A 440 -11.15 11.94 -7.59
N ILE A 441 -11.14 11.98 -6.26
CA ILE A 441 -9.93 11.83 -5.46
C ILE A 441 -9.51 10.36 -5.36
N ALA A 442 -10.45 9.46 -5.12
CA ALA A 442 -10.15 8.03 -5.10
C ALA A 442 -9.74 7.53 -6.50
N LEU A 443 -10.38 8.07 -7.55
CA LEU A 443 -10.00 7.86 -8.94
C LEU A 443 -8.59 8.36 -9.23
N TRP A 444 -8.27 9.60 -8.86
CA TRP A 444 -6.92 10.13 -9.02
C TRP A 444 -5.89 9.28 -8.27
N ALA A 445 -6.18 8.88 -7.03
CA ALA A 445 -5.25 8.11 -6.20
C ALA A 445 -4.95 6.73 -6.84
N THR A 446 -5.99 6.03 -7.30
CA THR A 446 -5.86 4.74 -7.99
C THR A 446 -5.18 4.87 -9.35
N PHE A 447 -5.58 5.86 -10.16
CA PHE A 447 -4.94 6.19 -11.44
C PHE A 447 -3.45 6.43 -11.28
N SER A 448 -3.07 7.21 -10.27
CA SER A 448 -1.67 7.58 -10.07
C SER A 448 -0.80 6.36 -9.72
N VAL A 449 -1.28 5.40 -8.92
CA VAL A 449 -0.52 4.14 -8.69
C VAL A 449 -0.52 3.24 -9.92
N VAL A 450 -1.63 3.16 -10.67
CA VAL A 450 -1.64 2.43 -11.95
C VAL A 450 -0.60 3.02 -12.91
N MET A 451 -0.48 4.35 -13.01
CA MET A 451 0.54 5.00 -13.82
C MET A 451 1.96 4.64 -13.41
N VAL A 452 2.25 4.51 -12.10
CA VAL A 452 3.58 4.04 -11.68
C VAL A 452 3.82 2.57 -12.04
N LYS A 453 2.80 1.70 -11.96
CA LYS A 453 2.92 0.30 -12.41
C LYS A 453 3.12 0.22 -13.92
N VAL A 454 2.43 1.05 -14.71
CA VAL A 454 2.65 1.19 -16.15
C VAL A 454 4.07 1.69 -16.42
N ALA A 455 4.52 2.74 -15.74
CA ALA A 455 5.88 3.26 -15.88
C ALA A 455 6.95 2.20 -15.55
N THR A 456 6.70 1.33 -14.56
CA THR A 456 7.62 0.22 -14.22
C THR A 456 7.86 -0.73 -15.39
N VAL A 457 6.82 -0.98 -16.19
CA VAL A 457 6.89 -1.87 -17.36
C VAL A 457 7.51 -1.16 -18.55
N PHE A 458 7.08 0.07 -18.83
CA PHE A 458 7.42 0.74 -20.09
C PHE A 458 8.70 1.59 -20.03
N MET A 459 8.97 2.28 -18.93
CA MET A 459 10.09 3.24 -18.88
C MET A 459 11.47 2.60 -18.97
N PRO A 460 11.80 1.53 -18.23
CA PRO A 460 13.16 1.01 -18.25
C PRO A 460 13.61 0.57 -19.65
N PRO A 461 12.79 -0.17 -20.43
CA PRO A 461 13.03 -0.40 -21.85
C PRO A 461 13.23 0.87 -22.68
N LEU A 462 12.37 1.88 -22.49
CA LEU A 462 12.43 3.13 -23.25
C LEU A 462 13.71 3.94 -22.93
N PHE A 463 14.20 3.88 -21.70
CA PHE A 463 15.48 4.49 -21.34
C PHE A 463 16.67 3.68 -21.84
N GLU A 464 16.61 2.35 -21.76
CA GLU A 464 17.59 1.46 -22.37
C GLU A 464 17.80 1.80 -23.85
N LEU A 465 16.71 2.05 -24.59
CA LEU A 465 16.74 2.53 -25.98
C LEU A 465 17.53 3.83 -26.15
N ILE A 466 17.47 4.78 -25.19
CA ILE A 466 18.24 6.03 -25.24
C ILE A 466 19.75 5.75 -25.10
N TYR A 467 20.15 4.75 -24.29
CA TYR A 467 21.55 4.34 -24.16
C TYR A 467 22.04 3.46 -25.32
N ALA A 468 21.13 2.76 -26.00
CA ALA A 468 21.42 1.94 -27.18
C ALA A 468 21.39 2.73 -28.50
N ALA A 469 20.92 3.97 -28.50
CA ALA A 469 20.87 4.84 -29.67
C ALA A 469 22.27 5.22 -30.16
N GLY A 470 22.74 4.56 -31.21
CA GLY A 470 23.89 5.02 -31.98
C GLY A 470 23.51 6.29 -32.76
N ILE A 471 24.44 7.24 -32.87
CA ILE A 471 24.31 8.32 -33.84
C ILE A 471 24.77 7.75 -35.19
N ASP A 472 23.89 7.68 -36.18
CA ASP A 472 24.30 7.44 -37.55
C ASP A 472 25.12 8.65 -38.02
N LYS A 473 26.42 8.42 -38.20
CA LYS A 473 27.38 9.42 -38.67
C LYS A 473 27.39 9.54 -40.19
N ASN A 474 26.70 8.65 -40.91
CA ASN A 474 26.70 8.59 -42.37
C ASN A 474 25.54 9.37 -42.99
N SER A 475 24.58 9.87 -42.20
CA SER A 475 23.51 10.74 -42.69
C SER A 475 23.93 12.23 -42.71
N PRO A 476 23.54 13.01 -43.75
CA PRO A 476 23.87 14.45 -43.85
C PRO A 476 23.38 15.29 -42.66
N PHE A 477 22.40 14.77 -41.93
CA PHE A 477 21.93 15.27 -40.64
C PHE A 477 22.08 14.12 -39.63
N PRO A 478 22.84 14.25 -38.53
CA PRO A 478 23.00 13.18 -37.56
C PRO A 478 21.63 12.69 -37.06
N ARG A 479 21.32 11.40 -37.24
CA ARG A 479 20.08 10.79 -36.76
C ARG A 479 20.42 9.73 -35.71
N HIS A 480 19.63 9.70 -34.63
CA HIS A 480 19.67 8.58 -33.69
C HIS A 480 19.02 7.36 -34.34
N GLU A 481 19.78 6.29 -34.52
CA GLU A 481 19.29 5.01 -35.00
C GLU A 481 19.08 4.03 -33.83
N PHE A 482 17.90 3.41 -33.78
CA PHE A 482 17.49 2.50 -32.71
C PHE A 482 17.11 1.14 -33.27
N GLY A 483 18.03 0.33 -33.80
CA GLY A 483 17.70 -1.03 -34.26
C GLY A 483 16.41 -1.12 -35.11
N VAL A 484 15.40 -1.92 -34.68
CA VAL A 484 14.03 -2.05 -35.27
C VAL A 484 13.34 -0.71 -35.55
N VAL A 485 13.53 0.29 -34.69
CA VAL A 485 12.72 1.50 -34.71
C VAL A 485 13.52 2.64 -35.33
N LYS A 486 13.43 2.80 -36.65
CA LYS A 486 14.06 3.93 -37.34
C LYS A 486 13.14 5.16 -37.37
N GLY A 487 13.73 6.34 -37.36
CA GLY A 487 13.05 7.61 -37.63
C GLY A 487 11.98 8.00 -36.60
N SER A 488 10.80 8.43 -37.09
CA SER A 488 9.73 9.03 -36.27
C SER A 488 9.17 8.10 -35.18
N LYS A 489 9.22 6.79 -35.38
CA LYS A 489 8.71 5.80 -34.41
C LYS A 489 9.54 5.76 -33.12
N ALA A 490 10.86 5.94 -33.20
CA ALA A 490 11.71 5.89 -32.02
C ALA A 490 11.65 7.20 -31.23
N GLN A 491 11.55 8.32 -31.94
CA GLN A 491 11.23 9.61 -31.33
C GLN A 491 9.87 9.56 -30.62
N ALA A 492 8.87 8.91 -31.21
CA ALA A 492 7.57 8.70 -30.57
C ALA A 492 7.67 7.86 -29.28
N LEU A 493 8.47 6.79 -29.27
CA LEU A 493 8.73 5.99 -28.08
C LEU A 493 9.43 6.82 -26.97
N GLY A 494 10.48 7.57 -27.31
CA GLY A 494 11.12 8.49 -26.35
C GLY A 494 10.16 9.55 -25.82
N ALA A 495 9.33 10.14 -26.68
CA ALA A 495 8.29 11.09 -26.29
C ALA A 495 7.23 10.45 -25.38
N THR A 496 6.88 9.17 -25.58
CA THR A 496 5.96 8.46 -24.68
C THR A 496 6.57 8.29 -23.29
N ALA A 497 7.88 8.02 -23.18
CA ALA A 497 8.58 7.93 -21.91
C ALA A 497 8.57 9.25 -21.13
N VAL A 498 8.82 10.36 -21.83
CA VAL A 498 8.70 11.70 -21.24
C VAL A 498 7.23 11.99 -20.86
N GLY A 499 6.28 11.57 -21.70
CA GLY A 499 4.85 11.72 -21.48
C GLY A 499 4.36 11.05 -20.20
N MET A 500 4.68 9.78 -19.94
CA MET A 500 4.21 9.16 -18.68
C MET A 500 4.90 9.74 -17.44
N HIS A 501 6.15 10.20 -17.54
CA HIS A 501 6.79 10.95 -16.45
C HIS A 501 6.06 12.27 -16.18
N LEU A 502 5.69 13.01 -17.22
CA LEU A 502 4.92 14.24 -17.08
C LEU A 502 3.55 13.96 -16.44
N ILE A 503 2.90 12.83 -16.76
CA ILE A 503 1.65 12.42 -16.10
C ILE A 503 1.87 12.18 -14.59
N ILE A 504 2.94 11.49 -14.20
CA ILE A 504 3.29 11.27 -12.78
C ILE A 504 3.53 12.62 -12.09
N PHE A 505 4.26 13.53 -12.72
CA PHE A 505 4.51 14.87 -12.21
C PHE A 505 3.23 15.73 -12.12
N CYS A 506 2.33 15.64 -13.09
CA CYS A 506 1.02 16.29 -13.03
C CYS A 506 0.18 15.76 -11.86
N ASN A 507 0.25 14.46 -11.56
CA ASN A 507 -0.40 13.89 -10.38
C ASN A 507 0.17 14.50 -9.09
N LEU A 508 1.49 14.70 -9.01
CA LEU A 508 2.15 15.40 -7.91
C LEU A 508 1.61 16.82 -7.74
N LEU A 509 1.57 17.60 -8.84
CA LEU A 509 1.09 18.99 -8.82
C LEU A 509 -0.38 19.06 -8.39
N PHE A 510 -1.22 18.13 -8.87
CA PHE A 510 -2.60 18.02 -8.41
C PHE A 510 -2.68 17.77 -6.89
N LEU A 511 -1.88 16.84 -6.35
CA LEU A 511 -1.84 16.57 -4.92
C LEU A 511 -1.45 17.83 -4.12
N LEU A 512 -0.38 18.51 -4.55
CA LEU A 512 0.14 19.72 -3.91
C LEU A 512 -0.87 20.88 -3.97
N GLY A 513 -1.55 21.07 -5.10
CA GLY A 513 -2.55 22.11 -5.32
C GLY A 513 -3.90 21.84 -4.64
N SER A 514 -4.25 20.57 -4.42
CA SER A 514 -5.56 20.19 -3.87
C SER A 514 -5.77 20.50 -2.37
N GLY A 515 -4.75 21.02 -1.69
CA GLY A 515 -4.80 21.34 -0.25
C GLY A 515 -4.75 20.12 0.68
N ARG A 516 -4.47 18.92 0.15
CA ARG A 516 -4.34 17.65 0.92
C ARG A 516 -3.09 17.57 1.78
N THR A 517 -2.11 18.42 1.50
CA THR A 517 -0.87 18.60 2.27
C THR A 517 -1.02 19.58 3.43
N ARG A 518 -2.26 19.97 3.79
CA ARG A 518 -2.57 20.81 4.95
C ARG A 518 -3.13 19.97 6.10
N PRO A 519 -2.63 20.13 7.34
CA PRO A 519 -3.17 19.48 8.52
C PRO A 519 -4.56 20.04 8.88
N PHE A 520 -5.45 19.17 9.34
CA PHE A 520 -6.82 19.53 9.74
C PHE A 520 -7.36 18.70 10.91
N LEU A 521 -6.62 17.67 11.36
CA LEU A 521 -6.98 16.85 12.50
C LEU A 521 -6.06 17.15 13.68
N PRO A 522 -6.49 16.93 14.93
CA PRO A 522 -5.60 16.99 16.09
C PRO A 522 -4.45 15.97 16.02
N ARG A 523 -4.69 14.79 15.45
CA ARG A 523 -3.75 13.65 15.33
C ARG A 523 -4.11 12.71 14.16
N GLN A 524 -3.17 11.90 13.71
CA GLN A 524 -3.37 10.94 12.62
C GLN A 524 -4.36 9.82 13.02
N PRO A 525 -5.37 9.49 12.19
CA PRO A 525 -6.42 8.51 12.52
C PRO A 525 -6.05 7.06 12.19
N THR A 526 -4.75 6.72 12.11
CA THR A 526 -4.30 5.38 11.66
C THR A 526 -4.30 4.30 12.74
N THR A 527 -4.30 4.70 14.01
CA THR A 527 -4.28 3.75 15.14
C THR A 527 -5.66 3.58 15.76
N ILE A 528 -5.93 2.40 16.32
CA ILE A 528 -7.20 2.11 17.02
C ILE A 528 -7.41 3.12 18.16
N ALA A 529 -6.38 3.40 18.97
CA ALA A 529 -6.45 4.38 20.05
C ALA A 529 -6.84 5.78 19.54
N SER A 530 -6.24 6.20 18.42
CA SER A 530 -6.53 7.52 17.86
C SER A 530 -7.98 7.63 17.41
N GLN A 531 -8.52 6.60 16.76
CA GLN A 531 -9.92 6.55 16.34
C GLN A 531 -10.87 6.51 17.53
N ILE A 532 -10.59 5.70 18.56
CA ILE A 532 -11.40 5.66 19.79
C ILE A 532 -11.44 7.03 20.46
N LEU A 533 -10.31 7.72 20.57
CA LEU A 533 -10.30 9.06 21.19
C LEU A 533 -11.15 10.07 20.39
N TYR A 534 -11.38 9.87 19.08
CA TYR A 534 -12.28 10.70 18.28
C TYR A 534 -13.76 10.32 18.44
N LEU A 535 -14.04 9.11 18.92
CA LEU A 535 -15.38 8.54 19.04
C LEU A 535 -15.87 8.44 20.49
N CYS A 536 -14.98 8.59 21.48
CA CYS A 536 -15.29 8.21 22.86
C CYS A 536 -16.36 9.07 23.54
N HIS A 537 -16.60 10.28 23.03
CA HIS A 537 -17.65 11.19 23.50
C HIS A 537 -18.90 11.17 22.60
N SER A 538 -18.90 10.31 21.56
CA SER A 538 -19.90 10.32 20.49
C SER A 538 -21.10 9.43 20.83
N GLU A 539 -21.88 9.80 21.85
CA GLU A 539 -22.91 8.92 22.42
C GLU A 539 -24.02 8.57 21.43
N LYS A 540 -24.48 9.56 20.62
CA LYS A 540 -25.52 9.32 19.61
C LYS A 540 -25.02 8.35 18.55
N LEU A 541 -23.85 8.66 17.99
CA LEU A 541 -23.22 7.81 16.99
C LEU A 541 -22.97 6.39 17.51
N LEU A 542 -22.45 6.23 18.74
CA LEU A 542 -22.19 4.92 19.31
C LEU A 542 -23.48 4.12 19.55
N ALA A 543 -24.59 4.77 19.89
CA ALA A 543 -25.90 4.12 20.04
C ALA A 543 -26.37 3.46 18.74
N ASP A 544 -26.13 4.07 17.57
CA ASP A 544 -26.49 3.49 16.28
C ASP A 544 -25.71 2.21 15.95
N PHE A 545 -24.48 2.13 16.45
CA PHE A 545 -23.61 0.94 16.35
C PHE A 545 -23.83 -0.08 17.48
N ALA A 546 -24.72 0.17 18.44
CA ALA A 546 -25.04 -0.79 19.50
C ALA A 546 -25.49 -2.14 18.92
N GLY A 547 -25.08 -3.27 19.49
CA GLY A 547 -25.41 -4.61 19.00
C GLY A 547 -24.86 -4.97 17.60
N THR A 548 -23.95 -4.19 17.01
CA THR A 548 -23.40 -4.48 15.66
C THR A 548 -22.02 -5.14 15.66
N SER A 549 -21.42 -5.37 16.81
CA SER A 549 -20.06 -5.93 16.91
C SER A 549 -19.91 -7.37 16.42
N MET A 550 -21.01 -8.14 16.47
CA MET A 550 -21.03 -9.55 16.05
C MET A 550 -21.78 -9.79 14.72
N VAL A 551 -22.40 -8.76 14.14
CA VAL A 551 -23.22 -8.93 12.93
C VAL A 551 -22.39 -8.94 11.66
N SER A 552 -22.96 -9.51 10.60
CA SER A 552 -22.33 -9.49 9.28
C SER A 552 -22.26 -8.08 8.70
N ASN A 553 -21.38 -7.86 7.71
CA ASN A 553 -21.31 -6.57 7.02
C ASN A 553 -22.62 -6.19 6.33
N GLU A 554 -23.35 -7.16 5.79
CA GLU A 554 -24.63 -6.93 5.09
C GLU A 554 -25.72 -6.48 6.06
N GLU A 555 -25.77 -7.10 7.23
CA GLU A 555 -26.69 -6.74 8.29
C GLU A 555 -26.36 -5.39 8.91
N LEU A 556 -25.07 -5.08 9.10
CA LEU A 556 -24.60 -3.74 9.49
C LEU A 556 -25.08 -2.68 8.48
N VAL A 557 -24.95 -2.94 7.17
CA VAL A 557 -25.44 -2.04 6.12
C VAL A 557 -26.94 -1.84 6.25
N ARG A 558 -27.69 -2.93 6.43
CA ARG A 558 -29.15 -2.88 6.56
C ARG A 558 -29.55 -2.03 7.75
N LYS A 559 -28.92 -2.23 8.92
CA LYS A 559 -29.21 -1.46 10.13
C LYS A 559 -28.89 0.03 9.96
N LEU A 560 -27.70 0.37 9.47
CA LEU A 560 -27.28 1.77 9.34
C LEU A 560 -28.00 2.54 8.22
N ARG A 561 -28.55 1.85 7.21
CA ARG A 561 -29.35 2.52 6.16
C ARG A 561 -30.67 3.09 6.66
N TYR A 562 -31.24 2.53 7.74
CA TYR A 562 -32.49 3.04 8.32
C TYR A 562 -32.27 4.27 9.23
N VAL A 563 -31.03 4.56 9.61
CA VAL A 563 -30.68 5.63 10.54
C VAL A 563 -30.17 6.85 9.76
N ASP A 564 -30.92 7.33 8.76
CA ASP A 564 -30.46 8.32 7.76
C ASP A 564 -30.10 9.69 8.35
N ARG A 565 -28.95 9.76 9.01
CA ARG A 565 -28.41 10.91 9.71
C ARG A 565 -26.99 11.16 9.25
N THR A 566 -26.61 12.44 9.26
CA THR A 566 -25.30 12.87 8.78
C THR A 566 -24.28 12.86 9.90
N CYS A 567 -23.05 12.48 9.59
CA CYS A 567 -21.95 12.50 10.55
C CYS A 567 -20.94 13.58 10.18
N LEU A 568 -20.51 14.37 11.18
CA LEU A 568 -19.56 15.46 11.02
C LEU A 568 -18.37 15.30 11.96
N PHE A 569 -17.24 15.90 11.58
CA PHE A 569 -16.04 15.97 12.42
C PHE A 569 -15.79 17.42 12.82
N GLY A 570 -15.70 17.69 14.12
CA GLY A 570 -15.43 19.04 14.62
C GLY A 570 -15.62 19.15 16.13
N TRP A 571 -15.76 20.38 16.60
CA TRP A 571 -16.19 20.69 17.96
C TRP A 571 -17.69 20.41 18.11
N PHE A 572 -18.06 19.66 19.13
CA PHE A 572 -19.46 19.44 19.52
C PHE A 572 -19.62 19.47 21.04
N TRP A 573 -20.84 19.77 21.49
CA TRP A 573 -21.17 19.83 22.92
C TRP A 573 -21.54 18.44 23.46
N TRP A 574 -20.80 17.97 24.46
CA TRP A 574 -21.13 16.71 25.15
C TRP A 574 -22.03 16.98 26.36
N GLN A 575 -23.29 16.55 26.27
CA GLN A 575 -24.33 16.82 27.26
C GLN A 575 -23.99 16.31 28.66
N ARG A 576 -23.40 15.11 28.77
CA ARG A 576 -23.11 14.47 30.06
C ARG A 576 -21.95 15.14 30.81
N GLY A 577 -20.95 15.64 30.09
CA GLY A 577 -19.79 16.32 30.68
C GLY A 577 -19.89 17.84 30.70
N GLN A 578 -20.94 18.43 30.09
CA GLN A 578 -21.15 19.88 29.99
C GLN A 578 -19.90 20.61 29.48
N ALA A 579 -19.30 20.08 28.41
CA ALA A 579 -18.06 20.61 27.84
C ALA A 579 -17.96 20.34 26.32
N TRP A 580 -17.12 21.13 25.66
CA TRP A 580 -16.82 21.02 24.24
C TRP A 580 -15.70 20.01 23.97
N TYR A 581 -15.91 19.13 22.99
CA TYR A 581 -14.93 18.13 22.57
C TYR A 581 -14.77 18.10 21.06
N VAL A 582 -13.59 17.69 20.61
CA VAL A 582 -13.27 17.48 19.20
C VAL A 582 -13.43 16.00 18.87
N GLY A 583 -14.32 15.68 17.94
CA GLY A 583 -14.53 14.30 17.52
C GLY A 583 -15.49 14.17 16.36
N VAL A 584 -15.92 12.93 16.15
CA VAL A 584 -16.90 12.56 15.11
C VAL A 584 -18.22 12.31 15.79
N GLU A 585 -19.26 13.07 15.48
CA GLU A 585 -20.59 12.88 16.09
C GLU A 585 -21.67 12.96 15.01
N GLU A 586 -22.79 12.33 15.33
CA GLU A 586 -24.02 12.48 14.56
C GLU A 586 -24.55 13.92 14.67
N TYR A 587 -24.96 14.49 13.54
CA TYR A 587 -25.46 15.85 13.46
C TYR A 587 -26.90 15.88 12.97
N GLY A 588 -27.80 16.41 13.81
CA GLY A 588 -29.17 16.78 13.48
C GLY A 588 -29.39 18.30 13.40
N GLN A 589 -30.51 18.72 12.83
CA GLN A 589 -30.91 20.13 12.85
C GLN A 589 -31.09 20.60 14.31
N GLY A 590 -30.34 21.63 14.71
CA GLY A 590 -30.36 22.20 16.06
C GLY A 590 -29.24 21.71 16.99
N ASP A 591 -28.42 20.75 16.56
CA ASP A 591 -27.24 20.36 17.31
C ASP A 591 -26.14 21.43 17.20
N THR A 592 -25.41 21.64 18.30
CA THR A 592 -24.31 22.60 18.35
C THR A 592 -23.03 21.97 17.79
N TRP A 593 -22.56 22.47 16.65
CA TRP A 593 -21.35 22.03 15.99
C TRP A 593 -20.52 23.20 15.47
N ALA A 594 -19.19 23.07 15.51
CA ALA A 594 -18.28 24.00 14.87
C ALA A 594 -17.07 23.30 14.23
N PRO A 595 -16.53 23.84 13.14
CA PRO A 595 -15.37 23.26 12.48
C PRO A 595 -14.14 23.33 13.40
N PHE A 596 -13.34 22.27 13.38
CA PHE A 596 -12.04 22.29 14.04
C PHE A 596 -11.01 23.02 13.17
N ASP A 597 -10.49 24.15 13.64
CA ASP A 597 -9.38 24.85 13.01
C ASP A 597 -8.05 24.43 13.62
N PHE A 598 -7.18 23.85 12.80
CA PHE A 598 -5.85 23.43 13.22
C PHE A 598 -4.91 24.60 13.57
N GLY A 599 -5.07 25.75 12.89
CA GLY A 599 -4.20 26.92 13.06
C GLY A 599 -4.44 27.65 14.38
N ASN A 600 -5.71 27.84 14.72
CA ASN A 600 -6.13 28.51 15.96
C ASN A 600 -6.28 27.53 17.14
N GLY A 601 -6.54 26.27 16.84
CA GLY A 601 -6.46 25.20 17.81
C GLY A 601 -7.51 25.22 18.92
N ILE A 602 -7.09 25.15 20.20
CA ILE A 602 -8.04 25.31 21.34
C ILE A 602 -8.57 26.75 21.36
N TYR A 603 -7.77 27.72 20.94
CA TYR A 603 -8.17 29.14 20.88
C TYR A 603 -9.06 29.46 19.68
N GLY A 604 -9.21 28.54 18.73
CA GLY A 604 -10.16 28.67 17.62
C GLY A 604 -11.63 28.53 18.05
N TYR A 605 -11.85 28.08 19.28
CA TYR A 605 -13.17 28.00 19.89
C TYR A 605 -13.17 28.77 21.22
N GLN A 606 -13.43 30.07 21.17
CA GLN A 606 -13.98 30.79 22.32
C GLN A 606 -15.50 30.63 22.21
N PRO A 607 -16.16 29.83 23.08
CA PRO A 607 -17.61 29.96 23.19
C PRO A 607 -17.87 31.42 23.55
N CYS A 608 -18.66 32.13 22.75
CA CYS A 608 -19.24 33.39 23.23
C CYS A 608 -19.96 33.03 24.54
N THR A 609 -19.48 33.61 25.63
CA THR A 609 -20.05 33.52 26.97
C THR A 609 -21.49 33.96 26.99
#